data_AF-A0A944SYF8-F1
#
_entry.id   AF-A0A944SYF8-F1
#
_cell.length_a   1.000
_cell.length_b   1.000
_cell.length_c   1.000
_cell.angle_alpha   90.00
_cell.angle_beta   90.00
_cell.angle_gamma   90.00
#
_symmetry.space_group_name_H-M   'P 1'
#
loop_
_entity.id
_entity.type
_entity.pdbx_description
1 polymer ?
#
loop_
_entity_poly.entity_id
_entity_poly.type
_entity_poly.pdbx_seq_one_letter_code
_entity_poly.pdbx_strand_id
1 'polypeptide(L)'
;MWVKVSIIFVALVTYWGYWLVQEKHKNTQSFTFNERGNILSELRRYDEAIENYQQAILIKVNYSSAYNNLANAQKQKGQLEKSIVN
;
A
#
# COMPACT_ATOMS: atom_id res chain seq x y z
N MET A 1 3.09 46.48 -3.00
CA MET A 1 2.60 45.56 -1.96
C MET A 1 1.81 44.38 -2.54
N TRP A 2 0.88 44.62 -3.49
CA TRP A 2 0.01 43.60 -4.11
C TRP A 2 0.69 42.48 -4.92
N VAL A 3 1.79 42.78 -5.62
CA VAL A 3 2.53 41.78 -6.42
C VAL A 3 3.10 40.64 -5.57
N LYS A 4 3.57 40.94 -4.35
CA LYS A 4 4.13 39.92 -3.44
C LYS A 4 3.06 38.97 -2.88
N VAL A 5 1.84 39.47 -2.67
CA VAL A 5 0.70 38.66 -2.18
C VAL A 5 0.22 37.66 -3.25
N SER A 6 0.21 38.09 -4.53
CA SER A 6 -0.20 37.24 -5.65
C SER A 6 0.77 36.07 -5.90
N ILE A 7 2.08 36.31 -5.78
CA ILE A 7 3.11 35.27 -5.97
C ILE A 7 2.99 34.16 -4.91
N ILE A 8 2.76 34.53 -3.65
CA ILE A 8 2.58 33.57 -2.56
C ILE A 8 1.35 32.70 -2.81
N PHE A 9 0.24 33.30 -3.26
CA PHE A 9 -0.99 32.57 -3.57
C PHE A 9 -0.80 31.53 -4.69
N VAL A 10 -0.12 31.90 -5.78
CA VAL A 10 0.18 30.98 -6.88
C VAL A 10 1.08 29.83 -6.42
N ALA A 11 2.11 30.11 -5.61
CA ALA A 11 3.01 29.09 -5.08
C ALA A 11 2.30 28.10 -4.14
N LEU A 12 1.32 28.56 -3.35
CA LEU A 12 0.53 27.69 -2.48
C LEU A 12 -0.37 26.76 -3.29
N VAL A 13 -1.02 27.25 -4.35
CA VAL A 13 -1.89 26.43 -5.20
C VAL A 13 -1.08 25.35 -5.93
N THR A 14 0.09 25.69 -6.47
CA THR A 14 0.96 24.71 -7.16
C THR A 14 1.54 23.70 -6.18
N TYR A 15 2.01 24.15 -5.01
CA TYR A 15 2.56 23.27 -3.98
C TYR A 15 1.50 22.33 -3.40
N TRP A 16 0.31 22.83 -3.10
CA TRP A 16 -0.81 22.03 -2.60
C TRP A 16 -1.28 21.01 -3.65
N GLY A 17 -1.43 21.44 -4.91
CA GLY A 17 -1.75 20.52 -6.01
C GLY A 17 -0.70 19.43 -6.20
N TYR A 18 0.59 19.79 -6.16
CA TYR A 18 1.69 18.84 -6.23
C TYR A 18 1.66 17.82 -5.08
N TRP A 19 1.45 18.29 -3.85
CA TRP A 19 1.34 17.44 -2.67
C TRP A 19 0.17 16.45 -2.76
N LEU A 20 -1.02 16.92 -3.21
CA LEU A 20 -2.19 16.07 -3.42
C LEU A 20 -1.95 14.97 -4.46
N VAL A 21 -1.25 15.30 -5.55
CA VAL A 21 -0.90 14.32 -6.59
C VAL A 21 0.00 13.23 -6.01
N GLN A 22 1.02 13.61 -5.23
CA GLN A 22 1.93 12.63 -4.60
C GLN A 22 1.22 11.72 -3.60
N GLU A 23 0.32 12.28 -2.79
CA GLU A 23 -0.46 11.52 -1.83
C GLU A 23 -1.37 10.50 -2.54
N LYS A 24 -2.02 10.91 -3.63
CA LYS A 24 -2.82 10.00 -4.46
C LYS A 24 -1.97 8.87 -5.04
N HIS A 25 -0.78 9.17 -5.56
CA HIS A 25 0.12 8.15 -6.11
C HIS A 25 0.52 7.10 -5.08
N LYS A 26 0.90 7.51 -3.86
CA LYS A 26 1.21 6.58 -2.75
C LYS A 26 0.01 5.70 -2.42
N ASN A 27 -1.19 6.29 -2.32
CA ASN A 27 -2.40 5.54 -2.04
C ASN A 27 -2.72 4.51 -3.15
N THR A 28 -2.52 4.86 -4.43
CA THR A 28 -2.69 3.92 -5.54
C THR A 28 -1.63 2.81 -5.49
N GLN A 29 -0.37 3.13 -5.18
CA GLN A 29 0.68 2.11 -5.05
C GLN A 29 0.37 1.12 -3.93
N SER A 30 -0.05 1.57 -2.74
CA SER A 30 -0.43 0.64 -1.67
C SER A 30 -1.56 -0.29 -2.08
N PHE A 31 -2.57 0.23 -2.79
CA PHE A 31 -3.66 -0.57 -3.32
C PHE A 31 -3.17 -1.63 -4.31
N THR A 32 -2.32 -1.25 -5.28
CA THR A 32 -1.76 -2.20 -6.25
C THR A 32 -0.97 -3.33 -5.60
N PHE A 33 -0.16 -3.02 -4.58
CA PHE A 33 0.57 -4.04 -3.83
C PHE A 33 -0.38 -4.99 -3.08
N ASN A 34 -1.46 -4.47 -2.49
CA ASN A 34 -2.48 -5.30 -1.85
C ASN A 34 -3.17 -6.25 -2.85
N GLU A 35 -3.61 -5.74 -4.00
CA GLU A 35 -4.26 -6.58 -5.01
C GLU A 35 -3.33 -7.63 -5.59
N ARG A 36 -2.05 -7.30 -5.80
CA ARG A 36 -1.05 -8.28 -6.21
C ARG A 36 -0.84 -9.35 -5.15
N GLY A 37 -0.82 -8.97 -3.87
CA GLY A 37 -0.79 -9.92 -2.75
C GLY A 37 -1.99 -10.86 -2.75
N ASN A 38 -3.20 -10.35 -3.03
CA ASN A 38 -4.42 -11.17 -3.10
C ASN A 38 -4.28 -12.25 -4.18
N ILE A 39 -3.88 -11.85 -5.40
CA ILE A 39 -3.69 -12.78 -6.53
C ILE A 39 -2.63 -13.84 -6.18
N LEU A 40 -1.51 -13.44 -5.55
CA LEU A 40 -0.47 -14.38 -5.14
C LEU A 40 -0.95 -15.36 -4.05
N SER A 41 -1.79 -14.89 -3.12
CA SER A 41 -2.40 -15.72 -2.09
C SER A 41 -3.35 -16.76 -2.68
N GLU A 42 -4.12 -16.40 -3.72
CA GLU A 42 -4.98 -17.34 -4.46
C GLU A 42 -4.15 -18.42 -5.18
N LEU A 43 -2.97 -18.04 -5.68
CA LEU A 43 -1.99 -18.97 -6.27
C LEU A 43 -1.22 -19.80 -5.23
N ARG A 44 -1.56 -19.70 -3.94
CA ARG A 44 -0.86 -20.35 -2.81
C ARG A 44 0.62 -19.98 -2.68
N ARG A 45 1.05 -18.90 -3.33
CA ARG A 45 2.42 -18.35 -3.23
C ARG A 45 2.48 -17.41 -2.02
N TYR A 46 2.30 -17.99 -0.84
CA TYR A 46 2.07 -17.22 0.38
C TYR A 46 3.24 -16.32 0.79
N ASP A 47 4.48 -16.73 0.52
CA ASP A 47 5.68 -15.92 0.82
C ASP A 47 5.70 -14.62 0.02
N GLU A 48 5.44 -14.70 -1.28
CA GLU A 48 5.41 -13.51 -2.14
C GLU A 48 4.18 -12.64 -1.85
N ALA A 49 3.05 -13.25 -1.47
CA ALA A 49 1.87 -12.51 -1.04
C ALA A 49 2.16 -11.68 0.22
N ILE A 50 2.84 -12.29 1.21
CA ILE A 50 3.26 -11.62 2.45
C ILE A 50 4.16 -10.42 2.15
N GLU A 51 5.16 -10.58 1.27
CA GLU A 51 6.05 -9.48 0.88
C GLU A 51 5.27 -8.32 0.24
N ASN A 52 4.31 -8.63 -0.64
CA ASN A 52 3.48 -7.60 -1.27
C ASN A 52 2.58 -6.86 -0.26
N TYR A 53 1.97 -7.56 0.69
CA TYR A 53 1.19 -6.90 1.75
C TYR A 53 2.06 -6.03 2.66
N GLN A 54 3.29 -6.44 2.95
CA GLN A 54 4.24 -5.63 3.70
C GLN A 54 4.61 -4.35 2.94
N GLN A 55 4.82 -4.41 1.63
CA GLN A 55 5.03 -3.20 0.81
C GLN A 55 3.83 -2.26 0.84
N ALA A 56 2.60 -2.80 0.78
CA ALA A 56 1.38 -2.00 0.91
C ALA A 56 1.29 -1.26 2.25
N ILE A 57 1.68 -1.94 3.35
CA ILE A 57 1.71 -1.39 4.71
C ILE A 57 2.79 -0.32 4.87
N LEU A 58 3.97 -0.51 4.28
CA LEU A 58 5.06 0.48 4.33
C LEU A 58 4.67 1.81 3.66
N ILE A 59 3.87 1.74 2.60
CA ILE A 59 3.37 2.93 1.90
C ILE A 59 2.21 3.55 2.67
N LYS A 60 1.30 2.71 3.20
CA LYS A 60 0.14 3.15 3.95
C LYS A 60 0.02 2.37 5.26
N VAL A 61 0.60 2.95 6.31
CA VAL A 61 0.67 2.34 7.65
C VAL A 61 -0.71 2.12 8.26
N ASN A 62 -1.74 2.84 7.83
CA ASN A 62 -3.12 2.64 8.29
C ASN A 62 -3.99 1.92 7.23
N TYR A 63 -3.42 0.94 6.52
CA TYR A 63 -4.16 0.17 5.52
C TYR A 63 -4.71 -1.13 6.08
N SER A 64 -5.86 -1.04 6.76
CA SER A 64 -6.48 -2.18 7.47
C SER A 64 -6.68 -3.42 6.60
N SER A 65 -7.03 -3.26 5.32
CA SER A 65 -7.17 -4.37 4.37
C SER A 65 -5.87 -5.15 4.20
N ALA A 66 -4.73 -4.45 4.04
CA ALA A 66 -3.43 -5.10 3.87
C ALA A 66 -3.00 -5.88 5.13
N TYR A 67 -3.30 -5.38 6.33
CA TYR A 67 -3.05 -6.11 7.58
C TYR A 67 -3.90 -7.38 7.69
N ASN A 68 -5.19 -7.29 7.37
CA ASN A 68 -6.09 -8.45 7.40
C ASN A 68 -5.63 -9.53 6.40
N ASN A 69 -5.24 -9.11 5.20
CA ASN A 69 -4.77 -10.01 4.16
C ASN A 69 -3.41 -10.64 4.51
N LEU A 70 -2.50 -9.87 5.12
CA LEU A 70 -1.23 -10.38 5.65
C LEU A 70 -1.45 -11.48 6.69
N ALA A 71 -2.33 -11.24 7.67
CA ALA A 71 -2.64 -12.22 8.71
C ALA A 71 -3.24 -13.51 8.12
N ASN A 72 -4.13 -13.37 7.14
CA ASN A 72 -4.72 -14.51 6.43
C ASN A 72 -3.67 -15.31 5.65
N ALA A 73 -2.75 -14.65 4.96
CA ALA A 73 -1.68 -15.31 4.22
C ALA A 73 -0.70 -16.06 5.15
N GLN A 74 -0.33 -15.47 6.29
CA GLN A 74 0.50 -16.12 7.29
C GLN A 74 -0.16 -17.36 7.89
N LYS A 75 -1.47 -17.30 8.18
CA LYS A 75 -2.23 -18.45 8.67
C LYS A 75 -2.24 -19.59 7.65
N GLN A 76 -2.50 -19.28 6.38
CA GLN A 76 -2.53 -20.28 5.32
C GLN A 76 -1.16 -20.91 5.08
N LYS A 77 -0.08 -20.10 5.10
CA LYS A 77 1.29 -20.61 5.01
C LYS A 77 1.59 -21.63 6.11
N GLY A 78 1.29 -21.29 7.37
CA GLY A 78 1.53 -22.19 8.50
C GLY A 78 0.68 -23.46 8.47
N GLN A 79 -0.52 -23.43 7.86
CA GLN A 79 -1.33 -24.63 7.63
C GLN A 79 -0.74 -25.51 6.52
N LEU A 80 -0.25 -24.90 5.44
CA LEU A 80 0.42 -25.61 4.35
C LEU A 80 1.68 -26.32 4.85
N GLU A 81 2.52 -25.63 5.61
CA GLU A 81 3.74 -26.22 6.20
C GLU A 81 3.41 -27.42 7.11
N LYS A 82 2.40 -27.29 7.98
CA LYS A 82 1.91 -28.41 8.82
C LYS A 82 1.41 -29.59 7.99
N SER A 83 0.77 -29.34 6.85
CA SER A 83 0.25 -30.39 5.97
C SER A 83 1.33 -31.08 5.14
N ILE A 84 2.47 -30.44 4.89
CA ILE A 84 3.59 -31.03 4.13
C ILE A 84 4.50 -31.85 5.06
N VAL A 85 4.60 -31.47 6.33
CA VAL A 85 5.47 -32.12 7.32
C VAL A 85 4.86 -33.39 7.93
N ASN A 86 3.54 -33.59 7.80
CA ASN A 86 2.80 -34.72 8.38
C ASN A 86 2.36 -35.74 7.32
#